data_AF-A0A9N8H1X0-F1
#
_entry.id   AF-A0A9N8H1X0-F1
#
_cell.length_a   1.000
_cell.length_b   1.000
_cell.length_c   1.000
_cell.angle_alpha   90.00
_cell.angle_beta   90.00
_cell.angle_gamma   90.00
#
_symmetry.space_group_name_H-M   'P 1'
#
loop_
_entity.id
_entity.type
_entity.pdbx_description
1 polymer ?
#
loop_
_entity_poly.entity_id
_entity_poly.type
_entity_poly.pdbx_seq_one_letter_code
_entity_poly.pdbx_strand_id
1 'polypeptide(L)'
;MIRRTLALLSKRMTIPRLSPTHTQARITEFLVKQGDSVEPYDTVFIVDCSPDFITPGFRDSPDQIVSMIIENQEDGVIQELQTKLIGQWLDVDTPIGIIHDGDDDTDGDWTWQAYKNE
;
A
#
# COMPACT_ATOMS: atom_id res chain seq x y z
N MET A 1 -16.90 26.07 -14.78
CA MET A 1 -17.16 25.09 -13.71
C MET A 1 -16.30 23.86 -14.01
N ILE A 2 -15.09 23.79 -13.46
CA ILE A 2 -14.04 22.83 -13.83
C ILE A 2 -13.97 21.78 -12.71
N ARG A 3 -14.45 20.56 -12.99
CA ARG A 3 -14.32 19.38 -12.09
C ARG A 3 -13.84 18.13 -12.84
N ARG A 4 -13.42 18.25 -14.10
CA ARG A 4 -13.09 17.10 -14.96
C ARG A 4 -11.60 16.73 -15.01
N THR A 5 -10.70 17.59 -14.52
CA THR A 5 -9.25 17.39 -14.69
C THR A 5 -8.59 16.62 -13.54
N LEU A 6 -9.02 16.83 -12.29
CA LEU A 6 -8.41 16.17 -11.11
C LEU A 6 -8.62 14.66 -11.06
N ALA A 7 -9.69 14.15 -11.65
CA ALA A 7 -10.00 12.71 -11.63
C ALA A 7 -9.09 11.88 -12.56
N LEU A 8 -8.38 12.51 -13.50
CA LEU A 8 -7.49 11.84 -14.46
C LEU A 8 -6.05 11.69 -13.92
N LEU A 9 -5.72 12.34 -12.80
CA LEU A 9 -4.35 12.41 -12.25
C LEU A 9 -4.22 11.62 -10.94
N SER A 10 -5.13 10.68 -10.67
CA SER A 10 -5.25 9.99 -9.38
C SER A 10 -5.10 8.48 -9.54
N LYS A 11 -4.12 7.89 -8.86
CA LYS A 11 -3.89 6.46 -8.81
C LYS A 11 -4.43 5.86 -7.50
N ARG A 12 -4.88 4.61 -7.58
CA ARG A 12 -5.41 3.88 -6.42
C ARG A 12 -4.25 3.33 -5.61
N MET A 13 -4.27 3.60 -4.31
CA MET A 13 -3.44 2.89 -3.35
C MET A 13 -4.17 1.63 -2.92
N THR A 14 -3.52 0.47 -3.02
CA THR A 14 -4.12 -0.83 -2.69
C THR A 14 -3.22 -1.61 -1.72
N ILE A 15 -3.79 -2.62 -1.07
CA ILE A 15 -2.99 -3.62 -0.35
C ILE A 15 -2.08 -4.34 -1.34
N PRO A 16 -0.75 -4.30 -1.15
CA PRO A 16 0.17 -4.82 -2.15
C PRO A 16 0.25 -6.36 -2.14
N ARG A 17 0.36 -6.94 -3.33
CA ARG A 17 0.76 -8.34 -3.51
C ARG A 17 2.29 -8.47 -3.38
N LEU A 18 2.77 -8.85 -2.21
CA LEU A 18 4.22 -8.96 -1.94
C LEU A 18 4.82 -10.33 -2.29
N SER A 19 3.99 -11.34 -2.56
CA SER A 19 4.42 -12.63 -3.08
C SER A 19 3.30 -13.30 -3.91
N PRO A 20 3.61 -14.30 -4.76
CA PRO A 20 2.59 -14.97 -5.58
C PRO A 20 1.47 -15.63 -4.77
N THR A 21 1.77 -16.06 -3.54
CA THR A 21 0.83 -16.72 -2.63
C THR A 21 0.23 -15.78 -1.58
N HIS A 22 0.66 -14.52 -1.51
CA HIS A 22 0.15 -13.55 -0.55
C HIS A 22 -1.33 -13.24 -0.83
N THR A 23 -2.22 -13.52 0.12
CA THR A 23 -3.66 -13.23 -0.04
C THR A 23 -4.14 -12.04 0.78
N GLN A 24 -3.61 -11.81 1.98
CA GLN A 24 -4.11 -10.78 2.88
C GLN A 24 -2.99 -10.02 3.61
N ALA A 25 -3.25 -8.76 3.91
CA ALA A 25 -2.41 -7.99 4.81
C ALA A 25 -3.27 -7.15 5.76
N ARG A 26 -2.69 -6.76 6.89
CA ARG A 26 -3.31 -5.89 7.87
C ARG A 26 -2.44 -4.67 8.07
N ILE A 27 -2.96 -3.49 7.72
CA ILE A 27 -2.28 -2.23 7.98
C ILE A 27 -2.20 -2.02 9.49
N THR A 28 -0.98 -1.88 10.00
CA THR A 28 -0.72 -1.57 11.40
C THR A 28 -0.64 -0.07 11.63
N GLU A 29 -0.08 0.68 10.68
CA GLU A 29 0.11 2.12 10.78
C GLU A 29 0.23 2.76 9.39
N PHE A 30 -0.38 3.93 9.21
CA PHE A 30 -0.04 4.86 8.12
C PHE A 30 0.97 5.87 8.68
N LEU A 31 2.12 6.02 8.01
CA LEU A 31 3.19 6.95 8.41
C LEU A 31 3.08 8.33 7.72
N VAL A 32 2.14 8.44 6.78
CA VAL A 32 1.76 9.68 6.10
C VAL A 32 0.31 10.03 6.41
N LYS A 33 -0.10 11.27 6.12
CA LYS A 33 -1.49 11.72 6.22
C LYS A 33 -1.95 12.37 4.90
N GLN A 34 -3.25 12.58 4.80
CA GLN A 34 -3.85 13.32 3.69
C GLN A 34 -3.20 14.72 3.56
N GLY A 35 -2.82 15.04 2.32
CA GLY A 35 -2.17 16.29 1.94
C GLY A 35 -0.65 16.27 1.99
N ASP A 36 -0.04 15.21 2.52
CA ASP A 36 1.42 15.06 2.48
C ASP A 36 1.90 14.78 1.05
N SER A 37 3.02 15.38 0.68
CA SER A 37 3.80 14.97 -0.49
C SER A 37 4.68 13.78 -0.12
N VAL A 38 4.84 12.85 -1.04
CA VAL A 38 5.74 11.70 -0.93
C VAL A 38 6.67 11.67 -2.13
N GLU A 39 7.93 11.31 -1.90
CA GLU A 39 8.97 11.11 -2.90
C GLU A 39 9.31 9.61 -2.98
N PRO A 40 10.03 9.14 -4.01
CA PRO A 40 10.53 7.76 -4.05
C PRO A 40 11.31 7.43 -2.78
N TYR A 41 11.13 6.19 -2.29
CA TYR A 41 11.70 5.64 -1.05
C TYR A 41 11.10 6.15 0.26
N ASP A 42 10.15 7.10 0.22
CA ASP A 42 9.41 7.46 1.44
C ASP A 42 8.57 6.29 1.94
N THR A 43 8.63 6.01 3.24
CA THR A 43 7.77 5.01 3.85
C THR A 43 6.35 5.56 4.04
N VAL A 44 5.36 4.82 3.54
CA VAL A 44 3.96 5.25 3.53
C VAL A 44 3.14 4.56 4.62
N PHE A 45 3.30 3.25 4.77
CA PHE A 45 2.57 2.46 5.76
C PHE A 45 3.29 1.17 6.12
N ILE A 46 2.90 0.57 7.24
CA ILE A 46 3.40 -0.72 7.73
C ILE A 46 2.25 -1.72 7.68
N VAL A 47 2.55 -2.95 7.26
CA VAL A 47 1.58 -4.05 7.22
C VAL A 47 2.11 -5.29 7.93
N ASP A 48 1.19 -6.04 8.53
CA ASP A 48 1.40 -7.44 8.86
C ASP A 48 0.87 -8.30 7.70
N CYS A 49 1.70 -9.22 7.19
CA CYS A 49 1.34 -10.13 6.10
C CYS A 49 0.77 -11.43 6.64
N SER A 50 -0.25 -11.97 5.96
CA SER A 50 -0.80 -13.29 6.30
C SER A 50 0.24 -14.40 6.12
N PRO A 51 0.10 -15.56 6.79
CA PRO A 51 1.16 -16.57 6.78
C PRO A 51 1.54 -17.07 5.38
N ASP A 52 0.60 -17.12 4.45
CA ASP A 52 0.79 -17.45 3.02
C ASP A 52 1.69 -16.50 2.23
N PHE A 53 2.10 -15.37 2.82
CA PHE A 53 3.19 -14.55 2.30
C PHE A 53 4.50 -15.33 2.13
N ILE A 54 4.86 -16.15 3.12
CA ILE A 54 6.07 -16.99 3.08
C ILE A 54 5.71 -18.38 2.54
N THR A 55 6.51 -18.93 1.65
CA THR A 55 6.37 -20.32 1.20
C THR A 55 6.45 -21.30 2.40
N PRO A 56 5.55 -22.29 2.55
CA PRO A 56 5.49 -23.15 3.74
C PRO A 56 6.81 -23.79 4.19
N GLY A 57 7.70 -24.15 3.25
CA GLY A 57 9.01 -24.75 3.57
C GLY A 57 10.05 -23.78 4.16
N PHE A 58 9.75 -22.49 4.23
CA PHE A 58 10.64 -21.44 4.75
C PHE A 58 10.08 -20.73 5.98
N ARG A 59 8.96 -21.21 6.54
CA ARG A 59 8.37 -20.62 7.74
C ARG A 59 8.95 -21.25 9.00
N ASP A 60 9.08 -20.44 10.04
CA ASP A 60 9.40 -20.89 11.39
C ASP A 60 8.19 -21.55 12.07
N SER A 61 6.97 -21.10 11.75
CA SER A 61 5.71 -21.68 12.22
C SER A 61 4.57 -21.55 11.19
N PRO A 62 3.52 -22.39 11.25
CA PRO A 62 2.39 -22.32 10.32
C PRO A 62 1.63 -20.98 10.35
N ASP A 63 1.63 -20.32 11.51
CA ASP A 63 0.96 -19.07 11.83
C ASP A 63 1.91 -17.85 11.84
N GLN A 64 3.14 -18.01 11.33
CA GLN A 64 4.11 -16.93 11.27
C GLN A 64 3.56 -15.71 10.53
N ILE A 65 3.55 -14.56 11.20
CA ILE A 65 3.22 -13.25 10.65
C ILE A 65 4.53 -12.47 10.46
N VAL A 66 4.64 -11.78 9.32
CA VAL A 66 5.79 -10.91 9.03
C VAL A 66 5.31 -9.49 8.91
N SER A 67 5.98 -8.58 9.61
CA SER A 67 5.73 -7.14 9.46
C SER A 67 6.61 -6.59 8.34
N MET A 68 6.02 -5.77 7.47
CA MET A 68 6.66 -5.17 6.31
C MET A 68 6.44 -3.66 6.29
N ILE A 69 7.51 -2.93 6.01
CA ILE A 69 7.54 -1.51 5.70
C ILE A 69 7.23 -1.37 4.21
N ILE A 70 6.27 -0.51 3.85
CA ILE A 70 5.89 -0.23 2.46
C ILE A 70 6.38 1.16 2.07
N GLU A 71 7.25 1.20 1.08
CA GLU A 71 7.83 2.40 0.48
C GLU A 71 7.17 2.75 -0.84
N ASN A 72 7.07 4.06 -1.03
CA ASN A 72 6.69 4.70 -2.26
C ASN A 72 7.80 4.60 -3.33
N GLN A 73 7.45 4.66 -4.61
CA GLN A 73 8.42 4.59 -5.72
C GLN A 73 8.27 5.74 -6.74
N GLU A 74 7.24 6.59 -6.60
CA GLU A 74 6.90 7.66 -7.55
C GLU A 74 6.56 8.94 -6.78
N ASP A 75 6.85 10.12 -7.31
CA ASP A 75 6.43 11.37 -6.67
C ASP A 75 4.89 11.48 -6.61
N GLY A 76 4.34 12.00 -5.52
CA GLY A 76 2.90 12.20 -5.43
C GLY A 76 2.40 12.93 -4.18
N VAL A 77 1.10 13.21 -4.16
CA VAL A 77 0.42 13.84 -3.02
C VAL A 77 -0.74 12.96 -2.55
N ILE A 78 -0.75 12.62 -1.26
CA ILE A 78 -1.78 11.78 -0.66
C ILE A 78 -3.12 12.53 -0.67
N GLN A 79 -4.09 12.03 -1.41
CA GLN A 79 -5.43 12.62 -1.50
C GLN A 79 -6.39 12.04 -0.47
N GLU A 80 -6.30 10.74 -0.20
CA GLU A 80 -7.17 10.04 0.74
C GLU A 80 -6.45 8.84 1.35
N LEU A 81 -6.69 8.58 2.64
CA LEU A 81 -6.31 7.35 3.33
C LEU A 81 -7.52 6.80 4.09
N GLN A 82 -7.75 5.49 3.97
CA GLN A 82 -8.82 4.82 4.68
C GLN A 82 -8.37 4.36 6.08
N THR A 83 -8.06 5.31 6.97
CA THR A 83 -7.55 5.04 8.33
C THR A 83 -8.45 4.13 9.18
N LYS A 84 -9.75 4.07 8.89
CA LYS A 84 -10.70 3.13 9.52
C LYS A 84 -10.36 1.65 9.28
N LEU A 85 -9.53 1.34 8.28
CA LEU A 85 -9.13 -0.03 7.94
C LEU A 85 -7.93 -0.54 8.76
N ILE A 86 -7.28 0.33 9.53
CA ILE A 86 -6.16 -0.06 10.41
C ILE A 86 -6.62 -1.19 11.34
N GLY A 87 -5.80 -2.23 11.46
CA GLY A 87 -6.06 -3.40 12.30
C GLY A 87 -6.98 -4.45 11.69
N GLN A 88 -7.52 -4.23 10.48
CA GLN A 88 -8.34 -5.22 9.77
C GLN A 88 -7.48 -6.03 8.79
N TRP A 89 -7.73 -7.34 8.70
CA TRP A 89 -7.20 -8.16 7.61
C TRP A 89 -7.96 -7.85 6.33
N LEU A 90 -7.22 -7.44 5.30
CA LEU A 90 -7.75 -7.02 4.01
C LEU A 90 -7.17 -7.92 2.93
N ASP A 91 -7.99 -8.24 1.93
CA ASP A 91 -7.51 -8.93 0.74
C ASP A 91 -6.53 -8.03 -0.03
N VAL A 92 -5.52 -8.64 -0.63
CA VAL A 92 -4.67 -7.98 -1.63
C VAL A 92 -5.54 -7.32 -2.70
N ASP A 93 -5.07 -6.18 -3.22
CA ASP A 93 -5.77 -5.31 -4.17
C ASP A 93 -6.95 -4.52 -3.57
N THR A 94 -7.29 -4.70 -2.27
CA THR A 94 -8.26 -3.85 -1.57
C THR A 94 -7.80 -2.38 -1.61
N PRO A 95 -8.63 -1.43 -2.09
CA PRO A 95 -8.28 -0.01 -2.06
C PRO A 95 -8.17 0.53 -0.63
N ILE A 96 -7.09 1.24 -0.36
CA ILE A 96 -6.75 1.80 0.96
C ILE A 96 -6.54 3.32 0.93
N GLY A 97 -6.50 3.92 -0.25
CA GLY A 97 -6.30 5.36 -0.42
C GLY A 97 -6.23 5.79 -1.87
N ILE A 98 -5.96 7.07 -2.05
CA ILE A 98 -5.77 7.72 -3.36
C ILE A 98 -4.53 8.60 -3.27
N ILE A 99 -3.69 8.52 -4.28
CA ILE A 99 -2.50 9.36 -4.45
C ILE A 99 -2.56 10.04 -5.82
N HIS A 100 -2.10 11.28 -5.87
CA HIS A 100 -2.06 12.09 -7.09
C HIS A 100 -0.60 12.32 -7.49
N ASP A 101 -0.15 11.67 -8.56
CA ASP A 101 1.21 11.80 -9.12
C ASP A 101 1.36 13.04 -10.03
N GLY A 102 0.25 13.62 -10.46
CA GLY A 102 0.26 14.76 -11.37
C GLY A 102 0.60 14.40 -12.82
N ASP A 103 0.55 13.11 -13.18
CA ASP A 103 0.72 12.63 -14.55
C ASP A 103 -0.64 12.32 -15.20
N ASP A 104 -0.78 12.58 -16.51
CA ASP A 104 -2.06 12.47 -17.26
C ASP A 104 -2.39 11.03 -17.68
N ASP A 105 -1.54 10.07 -17.29
CA ASP A 105 -1.68 8.65 -17.59
C ASP A 105 -2.51 7.94 -16.51
N THR A 106 -3.73 7.55 -16.88
CA THR A 106 -4.74 6.96 -15.97
C THR A 106 -4.59 5.46 -15.73
N ASP A 107 -3.58 4.82 -16.32
CA ASP A 107 -3.47 3.37 -16.35
C ASP A 107 -2.39 2.86 -15.38
N GLY A 108 -2.82 2.37 -14.21
CA GLY A 108 -1.96 1.59 -13.32
C GLY A 108 -2.40 1.58 -11.86
N ASP A 109 -2.08 0.49 -11.18
CA ASP A 109 -2.03 0.47 -9.71
C ASP A 109 -0.72 1.11 -9.26
N TRP A 110 -0.70 1.69 -8.05
CA TRP A 110 0.50 2.32 -7.51
C TRP A 110 1.61 1.28 -7.25
N THR A 111 2.86 1.62 -7.60
CA THR A 111 4.00 0.74 -7.41
C THR A 111 4.54 0.83 -5.99
N TRP A 112 4.69 -0.31 -5.33
CA TRP A 112 5.22 -0.41 -3.97
C TRP A 112 6.53 -1.17 -3.95
N GLN A 113 7.43 -0.76 -3.05
CA GLN A 113 8.55 -1.58 -2.62
C GLN A 113 8.34 -1.95 -1.14
N ALA A 114 8.67 -3.18 -0.76
CA ALA A 114 8.49 -3.64 0.62
C ALA A 114 9.78 -4.20 1.20
N TYR A 115 9.99 -3.94 2.49
CA TYR A 115 11.11 -4.44 3.28
C TYR A 115 10.61 -5.02 4.59
N LYS A 116 11.32 -6.01 5.12
CA LYS A 116 10.98 -6.56 6.44
C LYS A 116 11.17 -5.48 7.50
N ASN A 117 10.16 -5.30 8.34
CA ASN A 117 10.24 -4.47 9.53
C ASN A 117 11.01 -5.25 10.60
N GLU A 118 12.19 -4.75 11.00
CA GLU A 118 13.11 -5.42 11.94
C GLU A 118 12.66 -5.35 13.40
#